data_AF-A0A316QR54-F1
#
_entry.id   AF-A0A316QR54-F1
#
_cell.length_a   1.000
_cell.length_b   1.000
_cell.length_c   1.000
_cell.angle_alpha   90.00
_cell.angle_beta   90.00
_cell.angle_gamma   90.00
#
_symmetry.space_group_name_H-M   'P 1'
#
loop_
_entity.id
_entity.type
_entity.pdbx_description
1 polymer ?
#
loop_
_entity_poly.entity_id
_entity_poly.type
_entity_poly.pdbx_seq_one_letter_code
_entity_poly.pdbx_strand_id
1 'polypeptide(L)'
;MIAELIRFGRYSETTLADSDLIALRELTRQRFYLVDCVSDAKRKVISFIDKIFPEYQTLFSDTFGNTSLELLSNYTSPDVIAELDTELFSNFLKSV
;
A
#
# COMPACT_ATOMS: atom_id res chain seq x y z
N MET A 1 -3.94 50.43 22.34
CA MET A 1 -3.80 49.83 21.00
C MET A 1 -4.66 48.59 20.77
N ILE A 2 -4.94 47.74 21.79
CA ILE A 2 -5.89 46.61 21.66
C ILE A 2 -7.37 47.07 21.67
N ALA A 3 -7.70 48.09 22.48
CA ALA A 3 -9.07 48.59 22.61
C ALA A 3 -9.64 49.26 21.33
N GLU A 4 -8.79 49.85 20.49
CA GLU A 4 -9.23 50.45 19.22
C GLU A 4 -9.57 49.38 18.17
N LEU A 5 -8.82 48.27 18.14
CA LEU A 5 -9.07 47.16 17.22
C LEU A 5 -10.44 46.52 17.45
N ILE A 6 -10.83 46.36 18.72
CA ILE A 6 -12.16 45.85 19.13
C ILE A 6 -13.24 46.89 18.82
N ARG A 7 -13.01 48.17 19.15
CA ARG A 7 -13.99 49.26 18.99
C ARG A 7 -14.31 49.59 17.53
N PHE A 8 -13.35 49.41 16.61
CA PHE A 8 -13.56 49.65 15.17
C PHE A 8 -14.00 48.39 14.40
N GLY A 9 -14.19 47.25 15.07
CA GLY A 9 -14.63 46.01 14.41
C GLY A 9 -13.68 45.51 13.33
N ARG A 10 -12.42 45.97 13.31
CA ARG A 10 -11.38 45.56 12.35
C ARG A 10 -10.66 44.31 12.83
N TYR A 11 -11.40 43.36 13.39
CA TYR A 11 -10.90 42.02 13.59
C TYR A 11 -11.56 41.15 12.52
N SER A 12 -10.75 40.39 11.79
CA SER A 12 -11.27 39.30 10.97
C SER A 12 -11.90 38.31 11.95
N GLU A 13 -13.21 38.05 11.85
CA GLU A 13 -13.80 36.94 12.58
C GLU A 13 -12.99 35.69 12.22
N THR A 14 -12.34 35.10 13.23
CA THR A 14 -11.64 33.84 13.03
C THR A 14 -12.73 32.80 12.86
N THR A 15 -13.11 32.51 11.61
CA THR A 15 -14.02 31.42 11.32
C THR A 15 -13.32 30.15 11.79
N LEU A 16 -13.73 29.63 12.95
CA LEU A 16 -13.33 28.30 13.40
C LEU A 16 -13.59 27.36 12.22
N ALA A 17 -12.55 26.68 11.76
CA ALA A 17 -12.66 25.81 10.60
C ALA A 17 -13.83 24.86 10.83
N ASP A 18 -14.74 24.81 9.86
CA ASP A 18 -15.92 23.96 9.89
C ASP A 18 -15.50 22.53 10.27
N SER A 19 -16.24 21.89 11.17
CA SER A 19 -15.94 20.52 11.63
C SER A 19 -15.75 19.57 10.44
N ASP A 20 -16.51 19.79 9.37
CA ASP A 20 -16.44 19.02 8.14
C ASP A 20 -15.11 19.23 7.39
N LEU A 21 -14.57 20.45 7.39
CA LEU A 21 -13.26 20.74 6.79
C LEU A 21 -12.13 20.07 7.57
N ILE A 22 -12.22 20.04 8.90
CA ILE A 22 -11.25 19.34 9.75
C ILE A 22 -11.35 17.83 9.50
N ALA A 23 -12.55 17.26 9.48
CA ALA A 23 -12.78 15.86 9.22
C ALA A 23 -12.24 15.42 7.85
N LEU A 24 -12.48 16.22 6.80
CA LEU A 24 -11.99 15.93 5.45
C LEU A 24 -10.46 15.96 5.38
N ARG A 25 -9.82 16.89 6.10
CA ARG A 25 -8.35 16.95 6.20
C ARG A 25 -7.78 15.71 6.88
N GLU A 26 -8.37 15.28 8.00
CA GLU A 26 -7.91 14.09 8.71
C GLU A 26 -8.15 12.81 7.91
N LEU A 27 -9.28 12.69 7.20
CA LEU A 27 -9.53 11.58 6.27
C LEU A 27 -8.47 11.52 5.15
N THR A 28 -8.12 12.67 4.59
CA THR A 28 -7.08 12.76 3.56
C THR A 28 -5.73 12.31 4.11
N ARG A 29 -5.38 12.75 5.33
CA ARG A 29 -4.16 12.33 6.02
C ARG A 29 -4.15 10.82 6.29
N GLN A 30 -5.26 10.27 6.76
CA GLN A 30 -5.42 8.83 6.99
C GLN A 30 -5.24 8.04 5.70
N ARG A 31 -5.80 8.52 4.58
CA ARG A 31 -5.61 7.90 3.27
C ARG A 31 -4.14 7.83 2.90
N PHE A 32 -3.38 8.92 3.04
CA PHE A 32 -1.94 8.92 2.77
C PHE A 32 -1.18 7.93 3.66
N TYR A 33 -1.49 7.93 4.96
CA TYR A 33 -0.90 6.97 5.90
C TYR A 33 -1.14 5.51 5.48
N LEU A 34 -2.36 5.16 5.05
CA LEU A 34 -2.67 3.81 4.58
C LEU A 34 -1.91 3.45 3.30
N VAL A 35 -1.76 4.39 2.36
CA VAL A 35 -0.96 4.20 1.15
C VAL A 35 0.50 3.93 1.48
N ASP A 36 1.07 4.68 2.44
CA ASP A 36 2.44 4.46 2.91
C ASP A 36 2.58 3.09 3.57
N CYS A 37 1.63 2.71 4.43
CA CYS A 37 1.62 1.39 5.09
C CYS A 37 1.57 0.23 4.08
N VAL A 38 0.74 0.34 3.04
CA VAL A 38 0.67 -0.67 1.97
C VAL A 38 1.99 -0.73 1.21
N SER A 39 2.58 0.43 0.90
CA SER A 39 3.87 0.50 0.20
C SER A 39 4.99 -0.16 1.01
N ASP A 40 5.01 0.05 2.32
CA ASP A 40 5.98 -0.57 3.22
C ASP A 40 5.78 -2.07 3.36
N ALA A 41 4.53 -2.54 3.42
CA ALA A 41 4.23 -3.97 3.39
C ALA A 41 4.74 -4.62 2.11
N LYS A 42 4.52 -4.00 0.95
CA LYS A 42 5.03 -4.48 -0.34
C LYS A 42 6.56 -4.53 -0.35
N ARG A 43 7.25 -3.50 0.13
CA ARG A 43 8.72 -3.48 0.23
C ARG A 43 9.27 -4.60 1.12
N LYS A 44 8.59 -4.90 2.23
CA LYS A 44 8.97 -6.01 3.11
C LYS A 44 8.85 -7.35 2.39
N VAL A 45 7.72 -7.60 1.71
CA VAL A 45 7.51 -8.82 0.92
C VAL A 45 8.58 -8.97 -0.15
N ILE A 46 8.84 -7.91 -0.92
CA ILE A 46 9.93 -7.89 -1.91
C ILE A 46 11.27 -8.25 -1.26
N SER A 47 11.64 -7.61 -0.14
CA SER A 47 12.92 -7.90 0.53
C SER A 47 13.01 -9.34 1.05
N PHE A 48 11.89 -9.96 1.42
CA PHE A 48 11.87 -11.38 1.78
C PHE A 48 12.07 -12.26 0.55
N ILE A 49 11.34 -11.98 -0.54
CA ILE A 49 11.49 -12.69 -1.82
C ILE A 49 12.92 -12.57 -2.32
N ASP A 50 13.54 -11.39 -2.30
CA ASP A 50 14.92 -11.20 -2.78
C ASP A 50 15.95 -12.01 -1.97
N LYS A 51 15.66 -12.35 -0.71
CA LYS A 51 16.56 -13.16 0.12
C LYS A 51 16.45 -14.66 -0.13
N ILE A 52 15.27 -15.12 -0.51
CA ILE A 52 14.98 -16.55 -0.70
C ILE A 52 14.97 -16.93 -2.18
N PHE A 53 14.58 -16.01 -3.06
CA PHE A 53 14.36 -16.21 -4.49
C PHE A 53 14.59 -14.91 -5.31
N PRO A 54 15.85 -14.47 -5.45
CA PRO A 54 16.18 -13.20 -6.11
C PRO A 54 15.75 -13.13 -7.59
N GLU A 55 15.67 -14.25 -8.29
CA GLU A 55 15.25 -14.32 -9.69
C GLU A 55 13.74 -14.11 -9.88
N TYR A 56 12.93 -14.17 -8.81
CA TYR A 56 11.47 -14.15 -8.87
C TYR A 56 10.90 -12.91 -9.57
N GLN A 57 11.49 -11.73 -9.32
CA GLN A 57 11.06 -10.47 -9.94
C GLN A 57 11.22 -10.47 -11.47
N THR A 58 12.12 -11.29 -12.01
CA THR A 58 12.33 -11.40 -13.46
C THR A 58 11.40 -12.40 -14.12
N LEU A 59 10.81 -13.31 -13.35
CA LEU A 59 9.92 -14.37 -13.84
C LEU A 59 8.49 -13.87 -14.03
N PHE A 60 8.05 -12.90 -13.21
CA PHE A 60 6.70 -12.36 -13.25
C PHE A 60 6.72 -10.87 -13.58
N SER A 61 5.90 -10.44 -14.54
CA SER A 61 5.72 -9.02 -14.87
C SER A 61 5.05 -8.22 -13.75
N ASP A 62 4.23 -8.87 -12.91
CA ASP A 62 3.66 -8.30 -11.69
C ASP A 62 3.85 -9.23 -10.50
N THR A 63 4.78 -8.87 -9.60
CA THR A 63 5.09 -9.60 -8.37
C THR A 63 3.91 -9.64 -7.38
N PHE A 64 2.93 -8.73 -7.50
CA PHE A 64 1.73 -8.71 -6.65
C PHE A 64 0.46 -9.06 -7.43
N GLY A 65 0.59 -9.61 -8.64
CA GLY A 65 -0.54 -10.12 -9.41
C GLY A 65 -1.19 -11.33 -8.72
N ASN A 66 -2.45 -11.62 -9.07
CA ASN A 66 -3.21 -12.72 -8.46
C ASN A 66 -2.46 -14.05 -8.54
N THR A 67 -1.91 -14.38 -9.71
CA THR A 67 -1.15 -15.60 -9.95
C THR A 67 0.11 -15.68 -9.08
N SER A 68 0.83 -14.57 -8.91
CA SER A 68 2.04 -14.49 -8.09
C SER A 68 1.71 -14.69 -6.60
N LEU A 69 0.67 -14.00 -6.11
CA LEU A 69 0.21 -14.13 -4.73
C LEU A 69 -0.29 -15.54 -4.41
N GLU A 70 -1.04 -16.15 -5.32
CA GLU A 70 -1.56 -17.50 -5.16
C GLU A 70 -0.43 -18.54 -5.21
N LEU A 71 0.55 -18.33 -6.09
CA LEU A 71 1.75 -19.17 -6.15
C LEU A 71 2.55 -19.08 -4.86
N LEU A 72 2.83 -17.87 -4.34
CA LEU A 72 3.56 -17.69 -3.08
C LEU A 72 2.77 -18.21 -1.86
N SER A 73 1.44 -18.19 -1.92
CA SER A 73 0.57 -18.74 -0.87
C SER A 73 0.58 -20.27 -0.85
N ASN A 74 0.69 -20.91 -2.01
CA ASN A 74 0.72 -22.38 -2.13
C ASN A 74 2.15 -22.94 -2.05
N TYR A 75 3.14 -22.19 -2.51
CA TYR A 75 4.53 -22.61 -2.66
C TYR A 75 5.48 -21.52 -2.14
N THR A 76 5.91 -21.67 -0.89
CA THR A 76 6.70 -20.66 -0.17
C THR A 76 8.22 -20.80 -0.36
N SER A 77 8.69 -21.89 -0.98
CA SER A 77 10.12 -22.15 -1.20
C SER A 77 10.45 -22.33 -2.69
N PRO A 78 11.57 -21.77 -3.19
CA PRO A 78 12.03 -21.97 -4.56
C PRO A 78 12.21 -23.45 -4.91
N ASP A 79 12.71 -24.26 -3.97
CA ASP A 79 12.95 -25.69 -4.20
C ASP A 79 11.65 -26.44 -4.51
N VAL A 80 10.58 -26.08 -3.81
CA VAL A 80 9.25 -26.67 -4.04
C VAL A 80 8.70 -26.23 -5.40
N ILE A 81 8.99 -24.99 -5.81
CA ILE A 81 8.61 -24.51 -7.15
C ILE A 81 9.42 -25.23 -8.24
N ALA A 82 10.70 -25.53 -7.99
CA ALA A 82 11.56 -26.24 -8.93
C ALA A 82 11.20 -27.74 -9.05
N GLU A 83 10.69 -28.35 -7.98
CA GLU A 83 10.23 -29.74 -7.96
C GLU A 83 8.80 -29.93 -8.51
N LEU A 84 8.06 -28.85 -8.76
CA LEU A 84 6.73 -28.94 -9.36
C LEU A 84 6.80 -29.47 -10.78
N ASP A 85 5.95 -30.46 -11.05
CA ASP A 85 5.76 -30.94 -12.41
C ASP A 85 5.22 -29.82 -13.30
N THR A 86 5.81 -29.69 -14.49
CA THR A 86 5.52 -28.60 -15.42
C THR A 86 4.07 -28.66 -15.92
N GLU A 87 3.48 -29.85 -16.01
CA GLU A 87 2.06 -30.01 -16.37
C GLU A 87 1.13 -29.53 -15.25
N LEU A 88 1.44 -29.85 -13.99
CA LEU A 88 0.70 -29.36 -12.82
C LEU A 88 0.79 -27.84 -12.70
N PHE A 89 1.98 -27.28 -12.92
CA PHE A 89 2.20 -25.84 -12.91
C PHE A 89 1.44 -25.14 -14.04
N SER A 90 1.47 -25.69 -15.26
CA SER A 90 0.71 -25.15 -16.40
C SER A 90 -0.80 -25.19 -16.16
N ASN A 91 -1.31 -26.26 -15.55
CA ASN A 91 -2.73 -26.38 -15.22
C ASN A 91 -3.13 -25.39 -14.12
N PHE A 92 -2.28 -25.19 -13.11
CA PHE A 92 -2.48 -24.16 -12.08
C PHE A 92 -2.56 -22.76 -12.71
N LEU A 93 -1.62 -22.40 -13.60
CA LEU A 93 -1.63 -21.10 -14.29
C LEU A 93 -2.84 -20.88 -15.19
N LYS A 94 -3.50 -21.94 -15.69
CA LYS A 94 -4.72 -21.85 -16.49
C LYS A 94 -6.00 -21.72 -15.65
N SER A 95 -5.94 -22.12 -14.38
CA SER A 95 -7.10 -22.06 -13.46
C SER A 95 -7.24 -20.72 -12.74
N VAL A 96 -6.17 -19.93 -12.69
CA VAL A 96 -6.09 -18.59 -12.10
C VAL A 96 -6.32 -17.54 -13.18
#